data_AF-A0A520F6H2-F1
#
_entry.id   AF-A0A520F6H2-F1
#
_cell.length_a   1.000
_cell.length_b   1.000
_cell.length_c   1.000
_cell.angle_alpha   90.00
_cell.angle_beta   90.00
_cell.angle_gamma   90.00
#
_symmetry.space_group_name_H-M   'P 1'
#
loop_
_entity.id
_entity.type
_entity.pdbx_description
1 polymer ?
#
loop_
_entity_poly.entity_id
_entity_poly.type
_entity_poly.pdbx_seq_one_letter_code
_entity_poly.pdbx_strand_id
1 'polypeptide(L)'
;LSKAGLNVKIEMMDTAGQMQYQIRPFPQGTGPILLMIQHGNQAGDAQFTVDQYMRSDGYQSYFGSAGYDAQIDAAEQFVGYARQDAFASVLANEPKEIRQFAYIAHMNAVLAKSPTVQYAPNSATGDEMRLSEMTHADTSANG
;
A
#
# COMPACT_ATOMS: atom_id res chain seq x y z
N LEU A 1 16.36 15.97 -3.11
CA LEU A 1 15.64 16.61 -4.23
C LEU A 1 16.30 17.92 -4.66
N SER A 2 16.53 18.90 -3.77
CA SER A 2 17.29 20.13 -4.10
C SER A 2 18.69 19.88 -4.66
N LYS A 3 19.44 18.92 -4.08
CA LYS A 3 20.75 18.46 -4.61
C LYS A 3 20.66 17.88 -6.04
N ALA A 4 19.50 17.42 -6.46
CA ALA A 4 19.24 16.94 -7.81
C ALA A 4 18.69 18.03 -8.74
N GLY A 5 18.69 19.30 -8.30
CA GLY A 5 18.21 20.45 -9.07
C GLY A 5 16.70 20.70 -9.01
N LEU A 6 15.96 19.96 -8.19
CA LEU A 6 14.51 20.12 -8.08
C LEU A 6 14.14 21.22 -7.09
N ASN A 7 13.27 22.13 -7.52
CA ASN A 7 12.64 23.13 -6.66
C ASN A 7 11.32 22.54 -6.10
N VAL A 8 11.32 22.14 -4.83
CA VAL A 8 10.21 21.41 -4.20
C VAL A 8 9.57 22.27 -3.11
N LYS A 9 8.24 22.37 -3.12
CA LYS A 9 7.42 22.96 -2.07
C LYS A 9 6.59 21.88 -1.39
N ILE A 10 6.50 21.93 -0.07
CA ILE A 10 5.61 21.05 0.72
C ILE A 10 4.29 21.78 0.89
N GLU A 11 3.19 21.09 0.58
CA GLU A 11 1.83 21.58 0.80
C GLU A 11 1.08 20.60 1.70
N MET A 12 0.65 21.10 2.85
CA MET A 12 -0.18 20.35 3.78
C MET A 12 -1.65 20.63 3.45
N MET A 13 -2.44 19.58 3.30
CA MET A 13 -3.87 19.66 2.98
C MET A 13 -4.65 18.86 4.02
N ASP A 14 -5.94 19.17 4.16
CA ASP A 14 -6.85 18.24 4.81
C ASP A 14 -7.07 16.98 3.95
N THR A 15 -7.73 15.97 4.51
CA THR A 15 -8.00 14.70 3.82
C THR A 15 -8.75 14.91 2.51
N ALA A 16 -9.76 15.79 2.48
CA ALA A 16 -10.58 16.00 1.28
C ALA A 16 -9.77 16.65 0.15
N GLY A 17 -8.92 17.62 0.49
CA GLY A 17 -8.00 18.25 -0.44
C GLY A 17 -6.96 17.27 -0.98
N GLN A 18 -6.35 16.45 -0.12
CA GLN A 18 -5.36 15.45 -0.55
C GLN A 18 -5.99 14.37 -1.44
N MET A 19 -7.25 13.98 -1.19
CA MET A 19 -7.94 12.94 -1.95
C MET A 19 -8.14 13.30 -3.42
N GLN A 20 -8.32 14.59 -3.74
CA GLN A 20 -8.43 15.06 -5.12
C GLN A 20 -7.17 14.74 -5.93
N TYR A 21 -6.01 14.72 -5.29
CA TYR A 21 -4.74 14.35 -5.92
C TYR A 21 -4.43 12.87 -5.83
N GLN A 22 -5.19 12.06 -5.09
CA GLN A 22 -4.90 10.62 -5.03
C GLN A 22 -5.80 9.83 -5.95
N ILE A 23 -6.94 10.40 -6.36
CA ILE A 23 -8.03 9.66 -6.99
C ILE A 23 -8.46 10.34 -8.28
N ARG A 24 -8.75 9.53 -9.29
CA ARG A 24 -9.31 10.01 -10.56
C ARG A 24 -10.73 10.59 -10.39
N PRO A 25 -11.08 11.65 -11.13
CA PRO A 25 -10.23 12.38 -12.09
C PRO A 25 -9.26 13.34 -11.39
N PHE A 26 -8.01 13.35 -11.85
CA PHE A 26 -6.98 14.22 -11.28
C PHE A 26 -7.12 15.68 -11.75
N PRO A 27 -6.77 16.66 -10.89
CA PRO A 27 -6.79 18.07 -11.27
C PRO A 27 -5.80 18.34 -12.41
N GLN A 28 -6.23 19.17 -13.36
CA GLN A 28 -5.43 19.54 -14.52
C GLN A 28 -4.51 20.73 -14.21
N GLY A 29 -3.37 20.82 -14.91
CA GLY A 29 -2.50 22.00 -14.83
C GLY A 29 -1.74 22.17 -13.50
N THR A 30 -1.65 21.12 -12.69
CA THR A 30 -0.98 21.12 -11.37
C THR A 30 0.55 21.05 -11.47
N GLY A 31 1.08 20.71 -12.65
CA GLY A 31 2.50 20.41 -12.82
C GLY A 31 2.91 19.09 -12.16
N PRO A 32 4.22 18.80 -12.02
CA PRO A 32 4.70 17.60 -11.35
C PRO A 32 4.38 17.64 -9.86
N ILE A 33 3.73 16.59 -9.37
CA ILE A 33 3.39 16.41 -7.95
C ILE A 33 4.07 15.16 -7.40
N LEU A 34 4.42 15.19 -6.11
CA LEU A 34 4.84 14.01 -5.36
C LEU A 34 3.85 13.83 -4.21
N LEU A 35 3.28 12.63 -4.13
CA LEU A 35 2.32 12.28 -3.10
C LEU A 35 2.98 11.29 -2.14
N MET A 36 2.88 11.58 -0.85
CA MET A 36 3.18 10.60 0.17
C MET A 36 1.92 9.76 0.39
N ILE A 37 1.96 8.52 -0.06
CA ILE A 37 0.86 7.57 0.12
C ILE A 37 1.34 6.34 0.86
N GLN A 38 0.41 5.71 1.56
CA GLN A 38 0.59 4.39 2.15
C GLN A 38 -0.49 3.50 1.55
N HIS A 39 -0.13 2.27 1.19
CA HIS A 39 -1.09 1.27 0.76
C HIS A 39 -0.86 -0.01 1.57
N GLY A 40 -1.95 -0.67 1.94
CA GLY A 40 -1.91 -1.94 2.66
C GLY A 40 -1.68 -3.12 1.72
N ASN A 41 -0.99 -4.15 2.21
CA ASN A 41 -0.97 -5.49 1.62
C ASN A 41 -1.20 -6.54 2.72
N GLN A 42 -2.36 -6.43 3.36
CA GLN A 42 -2.65 -7.09 4.64
C GLN A 42 -3.10 -8.55 4.45
N ALA A 43 -3.63 -8.86 3.26
CA ALA A 43 -4.02 -10.20 2.85
C ALA A 43 -2.84 -11.03 2.28
N GLY A 44 -1.67 -10.40 2.06
CA GLY A 44 -0.50 -11.05 1.46
C GLY A 44 -0.58 -11.27 -0.05
N ASP A 45 -1.65 -10.82 -0.71
CA ASP A 45 -1.77 -10.76 -2.16
C ASP A 45 -1.66 -9.31 -2.64
N ALA A 46 -0.73 -9.07 -3.56
CA ALA A 46 -0.45 -7.76 -4.13
C ALA A 46 -1.51 -7.29 -5.13
N GLN A 47 -2.52 -8.09 -5.46
CA GLN A 47 -3.57 -7.72 -6.42
C GLN A 47 -4.14 -6.31 -6.17
N PHE A 48 -4.55 -6.01 -4.92
CA PHE A 48 -5.08 -4.69 -4.59
C PHE A 48 -4.08 -3.57 -4.90
N THR A 49 -2.80 -3.81 -4.65
CA THR A 49 -1.74 -2.83 -4.93
C THR A 49 -1.59 -2.61 -6.44
N VAL A 50 -1.47 -3.67 -7.23
CA VAL A 50 -1.24 -3.53 -8.67
C VAL A 50 -2.46 -2.96 -9.40
N ASP A 51 -3.67 -3.38 -9.03
CA ASP A 51 -4.92 -2.91 -9.67
C ASP A 51 -5.19 -1.43 -9.39
N GLN A 52 -5.06 -1.03 -8.13
CA GLN A 52 -5.43 0.31 -7.71
C GLN A 52 -4.40 1.37 -8.10
N TYR A 53 -3.12 1.01 -7.98
CA TYR A 53 -2.03 1.98 -8.01
C TYR A 53 -1.16 1.90 -9.27
N MET A 54 -1.06 0.75 -9.94
CA MET A 54 -0.09 0.54 -11.03
C MET A 54 -0.74 0.31 -12.41
N ARG A 55 -1.96 -0.23 -12.44
CA ARG A 55 -2.72 -0.41 -13.68
C ARG A 55 -3.05 0.96 -14.30
N SER A 56 -2.99 1.08 -15.63
CA SER A 56 -3.17 2.37 -16.32
C SER A 56 -4.50 3.07 -16.03
N ASP A 57 -5.55 2.31 -15.75
CA ASP A 57 -6.90 2.78 -15.40
C ASP A 57 -7.22 2.65 -13.90
N GLY A 58 -6.23 2.22 -13.10
CA GLY A 58 -6.34 2.14 -11.65
C GLY A 58 -6.77 3.48 -11.04
N TYR A 59 -7.64 3.41 -10.03
CA TYR A 59 -8.31 4.59 -9.47
C TYR A 59 -7.33 5.61 -8.88
N GLN A 60 -6.17 5.13 -8.41
CA GLN A 60 -5.09 5.95 -7.84
C GLN A 60 -3.80 5.89 -8.68
N SER A 61 -3.88 5.37 -9.90
CA SER A 61 -2.75 5.34 -10.83
C SER A 61 -2.69 6.61 -11.67
N TYR A 62 -1.56 7.29 -11.62
CA TYR A 62 -1.24 8.47 -12.43
C TYR A 62 -0.68 8.16 -13.81
N PHE A 63 -0.15 6.96 -14.01
CA PHE A 63 0.59 6.57 -15.20
C PHE A 63 0.54 5.06 -15.39
N GLY A 64 0.64 4.61 -16.63
CA GLY A 64 0.72 3.19 -16.95
C GLY A 64 1.04 2.98 -18.42
N SER A 65 1.19 1.70 -18.80
CA SER A 65 1.39 1.32 -20.19
C SER A 65 0.66 0.02 -20.49
N ALA A 66 0.21 -0.15 -21.73
CA ALA A 66 -0.46 -1.39 -22.15
C ALA A 66 0.41 -2.64 -21.96
N GLY A 67 1.74 -2.49 -22.09
CA GLY A 67 2.68 -3.59 -21.87
C GLY A 67 2.75 -4.02 -20.39
N TYR A 68 2.74 -3.05 -19.47
CA TYR A 68 2.72 -3.32 -18.05
C TYR A 68 1.35 -3.85 -17.58
N ASP A 69 0.25 -3.31 -18.11
CA ASP A 69 -1.11 -3.81 -17.84
C ASP A 69 -1.25 -5.28 -18.26
N ALA A 70 -0.69 -5.66 -19.41
CA ALA A 70 -0.68 -7.06 -19.85
C ALA A 70 0.09 -7.99 -18.92
N GLN A 71 1.11 -7.50 -18.20
CA GLN A 71 1.80 -8.29 -17.16
C GLN A 71 0.91 -8.51 -15.94
N ILE A 72 0.14 -7.48 -15.54
CA ILE A 72 -0.85 -7.59 -14.46
C ILE A 72 -1.92 -8.62 -14.86
N ASP A 73 -2.50 -8.48 -16.04
CA ASP A 73 -3.55 -9.40 -16.57
C ASP A 73 -3.06 -10.85 -16.61
N ALA A 74 -1.80 -11.08 -16.98
CA ALA A 74 -1.20 -12.40 -16.99
C ALA A 74 -0.99 -12.98 -15.58
N ALA A 75 -0.56 -12.14 -14.63
CA ALA A 75 -0.39 -12.55 -13.23
C ALA A 75 -1.73 -12.93 -12.59
N GLU A 76 -2.81 -12.22 -12.93
CA GLU A 76 -4.16 -12.48 -12.44
C GLU A 76 -4.70 -13.88 -12.81
N GLN A 77 -4.19 -14.50 -13.88
CA GLN A 77 -4.61 -15.85 -14.31
C GLN A 77 -4.09 -16.96 -13.39
N PHE A 78 -3.07 -16.69 -12.58
CA PHE A 78 -2.50 -17.68 -11.66
C PHE A 78 -3.21 -17.71 -10.31
N VAL A 79 -3.02 -18.83 -9.60
CA VAL A 79 -3.52 -19.05 -8.24
C VAL A 79 -2.42 -19.58 -7.32
N GLY A 80 -2.59 -19.43 -6.00
CA GLY A 80 -1.64 -19.94 -5.00
C GLY A 80 -0.24 -19.36 -5.14
N TYR A 81 0.78 -20.18 -4.94
CA TYR A 81 2.19 -19.75 -5.01
C TYR A 81 2.59 -19.19 -6.39
N ALA A 82 2.05 -19.75 -7.47
CA ALA A 82 2.32 -19.23 -8.81
C ALA A 82 1.81 -17.79 -8.99
N ARG A 83 0.69 -17.44 -8.36
CA ARG A 83 0.16 -16.05 -8.34
C ARG A 83 1.09 -15.12 -7.57
N GLN A 84 1.57 -15.55 -6.42
CA GLN A 84 2.49 -14.78 -5.59
C GLN A 84 3.79 -14.47 -6.34
N ASP A 85 4.38 -15.48 -6.98
CA ASP A 85 5.59 -15.31 -7.77
C ASP A 85 5.37 -14.39 -8.98
N ALA A 86 4.22 -14.52 -9.67
CA ALA A 86 3.87 -13.67 -10.79
C ALA A 86 3.73 -12.19 -10.37
N PHE A 87 3.00 -11.91 -9.30
CA PHE A 87 2.89 -10.53 -8.80
C PHE A 87 4.19 -9.98 -8.22
N ALA A 88 5.03 -10.82 -7.60
CA ALA A 88 6.37 -10.40 -7.18
C ALA A 88 7.21 -9.94 -8.39
N SER A 89 7.08 -10.62 -9.55
CA SER A 89 7.72 -10.18 -10.79
C SER A 89 7.15 -8.86 -11.32
N VAL A 90 5.83 -8.67 -11.29
CA VAL A 90 5.18 -7.41 -11.67
C VAL A 90 5.73 -6.24 -10.84
N LEU A 91 5.72 -6.39 -9.51
CA LEU A 91 6.25 -5.37 -8.59
C LEU A 91 7.75 -5.09 -8.82
N ALA A 92 8.55 -6.10 -9.16
CA ALA A 92 9.97 -5.92 -9.45
C ALA A 92 10.24 -5.18 -10.77
N ASN A 93 9.27 -5.19 -11.69
CA ASN A 93 9.35 -4.49 -12.97
C ASN A 93 8.86 -3.04 -12.90
N GLU A 94 7.97 -2.70 -11.95
CA GLU A 94 7.42 -1.35 -11.75
C GLU A 94 8.47 -0.24 -11.85
N PRO A 95 9.62 -0.29 -11.12
CA PRO A 95 10.56 0.82 -11.11
C PRO A 95 11.34 0.97 -12.42
N LYS A 96 11.28 -0.03 -13.31
CA LYS A 96 11.95 -0.02 -14.61
C LYS A 96 11.02 0.46 -15.71
N GLU A 97 9.77 0.00 -15.68
CA GLU A 97 8.80 0.20 -16.75
C GLU A 97 7.94 1.45 -16.58
N ILE A 98 7.37 1.68 -15.39
CA ILE A 98 6.42 2.79 -15.17
C ILE A 98 6.91 3.85 -14.18
N ARG A 99 7.86 3.52 -13.28
CA ARG A 99 8.59 4.49 -12.41
C ARG A 99 7.65 5.40 -11.59
N GLN A 100 6.56 4.85 -11.12
CA GLN A 100 5.50 5.57 -10.42
C GLN A 100 5.83 5.74 -8.94
N PHE A 101 6.57 4.80 -8.35
CA PHE A 101 6.88 4.80 -6.92
C PHE A 101 8.37 5.00 -6.60
N ALA A 102 8.59 5.76 -5.53
CA ALA A 102 9.85 5.76 -4.78
C ALA A 102 9.56 5.20 -3.39
N TYR A 103 9.88 3.92 -3.18
CA TYR A 103 9.63 3.24 -1.91
C TYR A 103 10.54 3.80 -0.80
N ILE A 104 9.94 4.17 0.34
CA ILE A 104 10.66 4.80 1.46
C ILE A 104 10.82 3.83 2.63
N ALA A 105 9.74 3.14 3.03
CA ALA A 105 9.75 2.25 4.18
C ALA A 105 8.63 1.21 4.11
N HIS A 106 8.84 0.07 4.79
CA HIS A 106 7.78 -0.87 5.12
C HIS A 106 7.16 -0.49 6.46
N MET A 107 5.83 -0.32 6.47
CA MET A 107 5.07 0.04 7.66
C MET A 107 4.65 -1.22 8.42
N ASN A 108 4.87 -1.24 9.73
CA ASN A 108 4.42 -2.32 10.62
C ASN A 108 3.37 -1.78 11.59
N ALA A 109 2.29 -2.55 11.78
CA ALA A 109 1.32 -2.27 12.84
C ALA A 109 1.92 -2.62 14.21
N VAL A 110 1.66 -1.78 15.21
CA VAL A 110 2.07 -2.01 16.60
C VAL A 110 0.85 -1.88 17.49
N LEU A 111 0.61 -2.88 18.34
CA LEU A 111 -0.46 -2.87 19.34
C LEU A 111 0.15 -2.89 20.73
N ALA A 112 -0.14 -1.85 21.53
CA ALA A 112 0.13 -1.86 22.96
C ALA A 112 -0.97 -2.66 23.67
N LYS A 113 -0.59 -3.71 24.41
CA LYS A 113 -1.51 -4.61 25.11
C LYS A 113 -1.23 -4.58 26.62
N SER A 114 -2.28 -4.48 27.44
CA SER A 114 -2.17 -4.69 28.88
C SER A 114 -1.65 -6.11 29.20
N PRO A 115 -0.87 -6.31 30.28
CA PRO A 115 -0.57 -7.64 30.79
C PRO A 115 -1.83 -8.46 31.12
N THR A 116 -2.94 -7.81 31.44
CA THR A 116 -4.22 -8.46 31.81
C THR A 116 -5.07 -8.92 30.62
N VAL A 117 -4.63 -8.66 29.39
CA VAL A 117 -5.34 -9.06 28.16
C VAL A 117 -4.56 -10.16 27.48
N GLN A 118 -5.18 -11.28 27.12
CA GLN A 118 -4.60 -12.33 26.29
C GLN A 118 -5.06 -12.13 24.84
N TYR A 119 -4.10 -11.86 23.97
CA TYR A 119 -4.30 -11.69 22.52
C TYR A 119 -2.96 -11.85 21.80
N ALA A 120 -2.95 -12.62 20.72
CA ALA A 120 -1.80 -12.77 19.83
C ALA A 120 -2.05 -11.94 18.55
N PRO A 121 -1.28 -10.86 18.31
CA PRO A 121 -1.39 -10.09 17.08
C PRO A 121 -1.18 -10.94 15.83
N ASN A 122 -1.89 -10.62 14.76
CA ASN A 122 -1.79 -11.23 13.44
C ASN A 122 -1.76 -10.15 12.35
N SER A 123 -1.74 -10.55 11.08
CA SER A 123 -1.67 -9.61 9.95
C SER A 123 -2.84 -8.63 9.87
N ALA A 124 -3.99 -8.95 10.48
CA ALA A 124 -5.16 -8.07 10.50
C ALA A 124 -5.16 -7.08 11.69
N THR A 125 -4.26 -7.23 12.67
CA THR A 125 -4.26 -6.39 13.90
C THR A 125 -4.08 -4.90 13.62
N GLY A 126 -3.49 -4.52 12.48
CA GLY A 126 -3.36 -3.12 12.07
C GLY A 126 -4.65 -2.47 11.58
N ASP A 127 -5.60 -3.26 11.08
CA ASP A 127 -6.81 -2.76 10.41
C ASP A 127 -8.08 -3.03 11.24
N GLU A 128 -8.08 -4.10 12.03
CA GLU A 128 -9.27 -4.58 12.73
C GLU A 128 -8.99 -4.87 14.21
N MET A 129 -9.90 -4.43 15.07
CA MET A 129 -9.94 -4.84 16.47
C MET A 129 -10.83 -6.07 16.64
N ARG A 130 -10.21 -7.24 16.77
CA ARG A 130 -10.92 -8.53 16.92
C ARG A 130 -11.28 -8.82 18.37
N LEU A 131 -12.27 -8.11 18.90
CA LEU A 131 -12.69 -8.21 20.30
C LEU A 131 -13.03 -9.65 20.75
N SER A 132 -13.61 -10.47 19.88
CA SER A 132 -13.94 -11.87 20.18
C SER A 132 -12.72 -12.77 20.37
N GLU A 133 -11.55 -12.37 19.86
CA GLU A 133 -10.28 -13.09 20.02
C GLU A 133 -9.50 -12.60 21.26
N MET A 134 -9.96 -11.52 21.91
CA MET A 134 -9.33 -10.96 23.11
C MET A 134 -9.97 -11.54 24.37
N THR A 135 -9.16 -12.08 25.27
CA THR A 135 -9.61 -12.66 26.54
C THR A 135 -8.85 -12.08 27.72
N HIS A 136 -9.27 -12.37 28.95
CA HIS A 136 -8.45 -12.05 30.12
C HIS A 136 -7.24 -12.97 30.16
N ALA A 137 -6.07 -12.40 30.47
CA ALA A 137 -4.87 -13.20 30.72
C ALA A 137 -5.04 -13.98 32.03
N ASP A 138 -4.56 -15.23 32.05
CA ASP A 138 -4.57 -16.05 33.26
C ASP A 138 -3.74 -15.38 34.36
N THR A 139 -4.35 -15.23 35.53
CA THR A 139 -3.79 -14.51 36.68
C THR A 139 -2.52 -15.16 37.27
N SER A 140 -2.14 -16.36 36.80
CA SER A 140 -1.00 -17.15 37.29
C SER A 140 0.33 -16.86 36.57
N ALA A 141 0.35 -16.01 35.55
CA ALA A 141 1.58 -15.68 34.81
C ALA A 141 2.37 -14.47 35.37
N ASN A 142 1.87 -13.81 36.41
CA ASN A 142 2.53 -12.69 37.09
C ASN A 142 3.04 -13.13 38.47
N GLY A 143 4.06 -13.99 38.47
CA GLY A 143 4.92 -14.27 39.63
C GLY A 143 6.23 -13.53 39.50
#